data_AF-A0A8G1H8D2-F1
#
_entry.id   AF-A0A8G1H8D2-F1
#
_cell.length_a   1.000
_cell.length_b   1.000
_cell.length_c   1.000
_cell.angle_alpha   90.00
_cell.angle_beta   90.00
_cell.angle_gamma   90.00
#
_symmetry.space_group_name_H-M   'P 1'
#
loop_
_entity.id
_entity.type
_entity.pdbx_description
1 polymer ?
#
loop_
_entity_poly.entity_id
_entity_poly.type
_entity_poly.pdbx_seq_one_letter_code
_entity_poly.pdbx_strand_id
1 'polypeptide(L)'
;MVANKRPGNILWKSSKRRWEDSSPTVIGNTVIAGSKSGIYAFNVADGTRRWQLQTDGAATTAPMVVDGTVYMADTSGSIYAVDLTDGTKQWQLDMDVAMHGSPTVVDDQLYIGDMDGVLHKVDIGTRESQWECEAEGAINSSPVVVDETVYVCAKDSTLYAISTDHGTVEWTASAARSMNASPTFYDDMVYVGSMDNEVHAFDAETGEEQWATGVRGTIQSTPTVTDEAVYATSVRELYALDRDTGEKQWTYSLKGSVSGSPTVAGGNVYIGSENTVFAIDAESGEKAWVNRIGGRLTSTGKIKSSPTVADGVVYVTSDRSRMYALKAGDGEFDSNCSRVLLGTLGHHERLVSTDPADITIPDNSSEESDGGNPAASENSDETMEFCPECGTDISAYDNPTYCHSCGTKLA
;
A
#
# COMPACT_ATOMS: atom_id res chain seq x y z
N MET A 1 20.69 8.37 11.63
CA MET A 1 21.11 8.53 10.21
C MET A 1 20.05 9.06 9.24
N VAL A 2 18.73 8.99 9.52
CA VAL A 2 17.66 9.53 8.64
C VAL A 2 17.59 11.07 8.65
N ALA A 3 17.91 11.70 9.78
CA ALA A 3 17.84 13.15 9.97
C ALA A 3 18.65 13.98 8.96
N ASN A 4 19.80 13.47 8.47
CA ASN A 4 20.69 14.25 7.58
C ASN A 4 20.40 14.09 6.07
N LYS A 5 19.48 13.20 5.69
CA LYS A 5 19.09 13.07 4.27
C LYS A 5 18.07 14.16 3.92
N ARG A 6 18.14 14.70 2.71
CA ARG A 6 17.13 15.65 2.21
C ARG A 6 15.81 14.91 1.95
N PRO A 7 14.64 15.55 2.14
CA PRO A 7 13.36 15.02 1.71
C PRO A 7 13.40 14.54 0.25
N GLY A 8 12.71 13.43 -0.02
CA GLY A 8 12.71 12.74 -1.31
C GLY A 8 13.94 11.85 -1.56
N ASN A 9 14.94 11.80 -0.69
CA ASN A 9 16.07 10.88 -0.87
C ASN A 9 15.68 9.44 -0.54
N ILE A 10 16.20 8.49 -1.32
CA ILE A 10 16.05 7.06 -1.04
C ILE A 10 16.81 6.72 0.25
N LEU A 11 16.09 6.14 1.21
CA LEU A 11 16.64 5.58 2.44
C LEU A 11 17.22 4.20 2.16
N TRP A 12 16.40 3.31 1.62
CA TRP A 12 16.78 1.97 1.19
C TRP A 12 15.91 1.48 0.03
N LYS A 13 16.29 0.35 -0.56
CA LYS A 13 15.54 -0.36 -1.60
C LYS A 13 15.58 -1.86 -1.34
N SER A 14 14.46 -2.55 -1.52
CA SER A 14 14.38 -3.99 -1.25
C SER A 14 15.40 -4.80 -2.06
N SER A 15 15.86 -5.91 -1.49
CA SER A 15 16.69 -6.89 -2.21
C SER A 15 15.91 -7.56 -3.35
N LYS A 16 14.65 -7.93 -3.08
CA LYS A 16 13.72 -8.46 -4.09
C LYS A 16 13.46 -7.42 -5.17
N ARG A 17 13.47 -7.89 -6.42
CA ARG A 17 13.09 -7.13 -7.62
C ARG A 17 11.74 -7.63 -8.13
N ARG A 18 11.03 -6.75 -8.85
CA ARG A 18 9.71 -6.92 -9.45
C ARG A 18 8.63 -7.15 -8.39
N TRP A 19 7.88 -6.08 -8.15
CA TRP A 19 6.65 -6.12 -7.36
C TRP A 19 5.46 -6.22 -8.31
N GLU A 20 4.28 -6.58 -7.82
CA GLU A 20 3.03 -6.33 -8.55
C GLU A 20 2.26 -5.25 -7.82
N ASP A 21 1.11 -4.86 -8.37
CA ASP A 21 0.28 -3.67 -8.11
C ASP A 21 -0.24 -3.51 -6.65
N SER A 22 0.29 -4.29 -5.71
CA SER A 22 -0.01 -4.23 -4.28
C SER A 22 0.56 -2.94 -3.65
N SER A 23 -0.34 -2.21 -2.99
CA SER A 23 0.04 -1.09 -2.13
C SER A 23 0.59 -1.65 -0.81
N PRO A 24 1.77 -1.19 -0.35
CA PRO A 24 2.35 -1.70 0.90
C PRO A 24 1.53 -1.26 2.12
N THR A 25 1.71 -1.96 3.23
CA THR A 25 1.18 -1.59 4.55
C THR A 25 2.35 -1.55 5.53
N VAL A 26 2.41 -0.55 6.39
CA VAL A 26 3.47 -0.41 7.40
C VAL A 26 2.84 -0.52 8.77
N ILE A 27 3.42 -1.34 9.65
CA ILE A 27 2.98 -1.50 11.03
C ILE A 27 4.20 -1.76 11.91
N GLY A 28 4.37 -0.94 12.94
CA GLY A 28 5.58 -0.94 13.76
C GLY A 28 6.84 -0.88 12.90
N ASN A 29 7.74 -1.84 13.10
CA ASN A 29 8.98 -1.93 12.34
C ASN A 29 8.88 -2.85 11.09
N THR A 30 7.67 -3.13 10.59
CA THR A 30 7.42 -4.03 9.45
C THR A 30 6.74 -3.32 8.29
N VAL A 31 7.26 -3.50 7.07
CA VAL A 31 6.58 -3.17 5.81
C VAL A 31 6.14 -4.46 5.13
N ILE A 32 4.86 -4.56 4.77
CA ILE A 32 4.27 -5.74 4.13
C ILE A 32 3.82 -5.35 2.73
N ALA A 33 4.05 -6.23 1.75
CA ALA A 33 3.51 -6.06 0.40
C ALA A 33 3.32 -7.40 -0.31
N GLY A 34 2.36 -7.44 -1.22
CA GLY A 34 2.11 -8.58 -2.11
C GLY A 34 2.95 -8.55 -3.38
N SER A 35 3.09 -9.72 -4.00
CA SER A 35 3.80 -9.90 -5.26
C SER A 35 3.30 -11.13 -6.01
N LYS A 36 3.82 -11.38 -7.23
CA LYS A 36 3.52 -12.62 -8.00
C LYS A 36 3.75 -13.94 -7.28
N SER A 37 4.63 -13.93 -6.29
CA SER A 37 5.10 -15.13 -5.58
C SER A 37 4.56 -15.19 -4.15
N GLY A 38 3.64 -14.28 -3.81
CA GLY A 38 3.04 -14.18 -2.49
C GLY A 38 3.45 -12.96 -1.71
N ILE A 39 3.39 -13.08 -0.39
CA ILE A 39 3.37 -12.01 0.60
C ILE A 39 4.76 -11.87 1.21
N TYR A 40 5.22 -10.64 1.37
CA TYR A 40 6.57 -10.34 1.85
C TYR A 40 6.53 -9.30 2.95
N ALA A 41 7.37 -9.49 3.97
CA ALA A 41 7.61 -8.51 5.01
C ALA A 41 9.07 -8.06 5.04
N PHE A 42 9.29 -6.78 5.34
CA PHE A 42 10.61 -6.15 5.42
C PHE A 42 10.75 -5.32 6.69
N ASN A 43 11.98 -5.20 7.19
CA ASN A 43 12.33 -4.25 8.23
C ASN A 43 12.19 -2.81 7.70
N VAL A 44 11.49 -1.96 8.45
CA VAL A 44 11.35 -0.53 8.16
C VAL A 44 12.72 0.18 8.17
N ALA A 45 13.64 -0.24 9.04
CA ALA A 45 14.95 0.38 9.22
C ALA A 45 15.85 0.30 7.96
N ASP A 46 15.88 -0.84 7.28
CA ASP A 46 16.90 -1.13 6.26
C ASP A 46 16.37 -1.86 5.01
N GLY A 47 15.09 -2.27 5.01
CA GLY A 47 14.49 -3.01 3.90
C GLY A 47 14.96 -4.46 3.78
N THR A 48 15.61 -5.01 4.81
CA THR A 48 15.93 -6.44 4.87
C THR A 48 14.65 -7.25 5.02
N ARG A 49 14.57 -8.40 4.34
CA ARG A 49 13.37 -9.25 4.36
C ARG A 49 13.28 -9.96 5.71
N ARG A 50 12.16 -9.81 6.40
CA ARG A 50 11.83 -10.55 7.64
C ARG A 50 11.38 -11.96 7.31
N TRP A 51 10.33 -12.06 6.50
CA TRP A 51 9.75 -13.34 6.08
C TRP A 51 9.14 -13.23 4.68
N GLN A 52 8.77 -14.38 4.13
CA GLN A 52 7.98 -14.49 2.91
C GLN A 52 7.03 -15.69 3.04
N LEU A 53 5.82 -15.53 2.51
CA LEU A 53 4.86 -16.62 2.33
C LEU A 53 4.55 -16.76 0.86
N GLN A 54 4.62 -18.00 0.34
CA GLN A 54 4.20 -18.30 -1.01
C GLN A 54 2.68 -18.50 -1.05
N THR A 55 2.03 -17.84 -2.00
CA THR A 55 0.60 -17.96 -2.31
C THR A 55 0.41 -18.73 -3.61
N ASP A 56 -0.80 -19.22 -3.83
CA ASP A 56 -1.20 -19.98 -5.02
C ASP A 56 -1.32 -19.06 -6.25
N GLY A 57 -1.80 -17.84 -6.05
CA GLY A 57 -1.91 -16.79 -7.05
C GLY A 57 -1.00 -15.58 -6.79
N ALA A 58 -1.14 -14.53 -7.59
CA ALA A 58 -0.46 -13.27 -7.33
C ALA A 58 -1.18 -12.52 -6.20
N ALA A 59 -0.45 -12.16 -5.14
CA ALA A 59 -0.99 -11.32 -4.07
C ALA A 59 -0.98 -9.85 -4.54
N THR A 60 -2.09 -9.38 -5.11
CA THR A 60 -2.18 -8.03 -5.72
C THR A 60 -2.96 -7.02 -4.89
N THR A 61 -3.67 -7.48 -3.86
CA THR A 61 -4.46 -6.63 -2.95
C THR A 61 -3.55 -5.82 -2.01
N ALA A 62 -4.09 -4.90 -1.21
CA ALA A 62 -3.35 -4.29 -0.11
C ALA A 62 -3.44 -5.20 1.14
N PRO A 63 -2.35 -5.41 1.90
CA PRO A 63 -2.41 -6.16 3.15
C PRO A 63 -3.24 -5.41 4.21
N MET A 64 -4.19 -6.10 4.84
CA MET A 64 -4.91 -5.63 6.02
C MET A 64 -4.31 -6.29 7.24
N VAL A 65 -3.98 -5.54 8.30
CA VAL A 65 -3.34 -6.11 9.48
C VAL A 65 -4.19 -5.83 10.70
N VAL A 66 -4.71 -6.86 11.37
CA VAL A 66 -5.50 -6.74 12.61
C VAL A 66 -4.94 -7.70 13.63
N ASP A 67 -4.71 -7.22 14.86
CA ASP A 67 -4.26 -8.01 16.01
C ASP A 67 -3.07 -8.95 15.73
N GLY A 68 -2.09 -8.47 14.97
CA GLY A 68 -0.89 -9.23 14.62
C GLY A 68 -1.09 -10.25 13.49
N THR A 69 -2.23 -10.24 12.82
CA THR A 69 -2.53 -11.10 11.67
C THR A 69 -2.66 -10.26 10.40
N VAL A 70 -1.98 -10.67 9.34
CA VAL A 70 -2.03 -10.09 8.00
C VAL A 70 -3.04 -10.86 7.15
N TYR A 71 -4.06 -10.16 6.68
CA TYR A 71 -5.07 -10.65 5.75
C TYR A 71 -4.77 -10.14 4.34
N MET A 72 -4.79 -11.04 3.37
CA MET A 72 -4.55 -10.69 1.98
C MET A 72 -5.23 -11.68 1.04
N ALA A 73 -5.80 -11.19 -0.05
CA ALA A 73 -6.35 -12.03 -1.10
C ALA A 73 -5.43 -12.07 -2.34
N ASP A 74 -5.41 -13.22 -3.01
CA ASP A 74 -4.70 -13.41 -4.26
C ASP A 74 -5.63 -13.55 -5.48
N THR A 75 -5.04 -13.52 -6.67
CA THR A 75 -5.77 -13.63 -7.92
C THR A 75 -6.37 -15.02 -8.21
N SER A 76 -6.05 -16.05 -7.42
CA SER A 76 -6.70 -17.36 -7.53
C SER A 76 -8.00 -17.45 -6.74
N GLY A 77 -8.32 -16.42 -5.94
CA GLY A 77 -9.51 -16.42 -5.08
C GLY A 77 -9.26 -16.97 -3.69
N SER A 78 -7.99 -17.04 -3.26
CA SER A 78 -7.62 -17.48 -1.92
C SER A 78 -7.37 -16.28 -1.00
N ILE A 79 -7.93 -16.33 0.20
CA ILE A 79 -7.70 -15.38 1.29
C ILE A 79 -6.74 -16.04 2.28
N TYR A 80 -5.69 -15.33 2.65
CA TYR A 80 -4.66 -15.79 3.57
C TYR A 80 -4.71 -14.98 4.86
N ALA A 81 -4.64 -15.68 5.99
CA ALA A 81 -4.28 -15.09 7.28
C ALA A 81 -2.87 -15.54 7.68
N VAL A 82 -2.02 -14.57 7.94
CA VAL A 82 -0.58 -14.79 8.13
C VAL A 82 -0.13 -14.09 9.40
N ASP A 83 0.60 -14.78 10.24
CA ASP A 83 1.19 -14.17 11.42
C ASP A 83 2.18 -13.07 11.02
N LEU A 84 1.98 -11.87 11.56
CA LEU A 84 2.79 -10.69 11.26
C LEU A 84 4.27 -10.88 11.64
N THR A 85 4.55 -11.66 12.67
CA THR A 85 5.88 -11.75 13.28
C THR A 85 6.82 -12.62 12.46
N ASP A 86 6.36 -13.78 12.01
CA ASP A 86 7.20 -14.80 11.38
C ASP A 86 6.75 -15.22 9.97
N GLY A 87 5.56 -14.76 9.52
CA GLY A 87 5.02 -15.10 8.22
C GLY A 87 4.35 -16.48 8.17
N THR A 88 4.09 -17.12 9.31
CA THR A 88 3.41 -18.40 9.38
C THR A 88 1.96 -18.24 8.91
N LYS A 89 1.56 -19.04 7.91
CA LYS A 89 0.16 -19.11 7.46
C LYS A 89 -0.68 -19.73 8.56
N GLN A 90 -1.53 -18.91 9.20
CA GLN A 90 -2.47 -19.37 10.22
C GLN A 90 -3.62 -20.15 9.58
N TRP A 91 -4.18 -19.60 8.50
CA TRP A 91 -5.19 -20.28 7.70
C TRP A 91 -5.25 -19.75 6.26
N GLN A 92 -5.95 -20.50 5.41
CA GLN A 92 -6.31 -20.14 4.04
C GLN A 92 -7.79 -20.48 3.82
N LEU A 93 -8.49 -19.60 3.12
CA LEU A 93 -9.87 -19.80 2.69
C LEU A 93 -9.94 -19.62 1.18
N ASP A 94 -10.43 -20.64 0.48
CA ASP A 94 -10.56 -20.62 -0.98
C ASP A 94 -12.01 -20.29 -1.35
N MET A 95 -12.21 -19.18 -2.05
CA MET A 95 -13.51 -18.72 -2.53
C MET A 95 -13.76 -19.10 -3.99
N ASP A 96 -12.75 -19.65 -4.68
CA ASP A 96 -12.79 -20.08 -6.09
C ASP A 96 -13.21 -18.99 -7.11
N VAL A 97 -13.31 -17.72 -6.69
CA VAL A 97 -13.61 -16.55 -7.52
C VAL A 97 -12.49 -15.53 -7.38
N ALA A 98 -12.07 -14.93 -8.49
CA ALA A 98 -11.00 -13.95 -8.49
C ALA A 98 -11.38 -12.72 -7.65
N MET A 99 -10.42 -12.23 -6.87
CA MET A 99 -10.58 -11.05 -6.02
C MET A 99 -9.59 -9.98 -6.44
N HIS A 100 -10.08 -8.75 -6.62
CA HIS A 100 -9.24 -7.60 -6.95
C HIS A 100 -9.26 -6.50 -5.89
N GLY A 101 -10.35 -6.40 -5.12
CA GLY A 101 -10.44 -5.54 -3.94
C GLY A 101 -9.65 -6.10 -2.76
N SER A 102 -9.21 -5.22 -1.86
CA SER A 102 -8.53 -5.64 -0.63
C SER A 102 -9.56 -6.06 0.42
N PRO A 103 -9.28 -7.11 1.23
CA PRO A 103 -10.16 -7.47 2.34
C PRO A 103 -10.16 -6.40 3.42
N THR A 104 -11.32 -6.18 4.03
CA THR A 104 -11.50 -5.29 5.18
C THR A 104 -11.92 -6.13 6.37
N VAL A 105 -11.22 -5.98 7.49
CA VAL A 105 -11.47 -6.77 8.71
C VAL A 105 -11.85 -5.83 9.85
N VAL A 106 -13.04 -6.02 10.42
CA VAL A 106 -13.59 -5.26 11.55
C VAL A 106 -14.31 -6.25 12.47
N ASP A 107 -14.03 -6.20 13.78
CA ASP A 107 -14.71 -7.01 14.81
C ASP A 107 -14.81 -8.52 14.47
N ASP A 108 -13.67 -9.13 14.10
CA ASP A 108 -13.57 -10.54 13.69
C ASP A 108 -14.37 -10.90 12.41
N GLN A 109 -14.83 -9.91 11.65
CA GLN A 109 -15.55 -10.08 10.40
C GLN A 109 -14.71 -9.58 9.23
N LEU A 110 -14.55 -10.41 8.21
CA LEU A 110 -13.87 -10.08 6.95
C LEU A 110 -14.89 -9.79 5.86
N TYR A 111 -14.75 -8.63 5.23
CA TYR A 111 -15.57 -8.16 4.12
C TYR A 111 -14.73 -8.11 2.86
N ILE A 112 -15.23 -8.70 1.77
CA ILE A 112 -14.50 -8.69 0.50
C ILE A 112 -15.45 -8.91 -0.68
N GLY A 113 -15.24 -8.12 -1.74
CA GLY A 113 -15.95 -8.26 -3.00
C GLY A 113 -15.22 -9.15 -3.99
N ASP A 114 -15.98 -9.89 -4.78
CA ASP A 114 -15.45 -10.74 -5.84
C ASP A 114 -15.81 -10.25 -7.25
N MET A 115 -15.28 -10.95 -8.24
CA MET A 115 -15.44 -10.62 -9.64
C MET A 115 -16.75 -11.11 -10.30
N ASP A 116 -17.54 -11.91 -9.59
CA ASP A 116 -18.89 -12.29 -10.00
C ASP A 116 -19.94 -11.29 -9.49
N GLY A 117 -19.52 -10.34 -8.64
CA GLY A 117 -20.37 -9.26 -8.14
C GLY A 117 -20.91 -9.51 -6.74
N VAL A 118 -20.35 -10.47 -6.00
CA VAL A 118 -20.81 -10.80 -4.65
C VAL A 118 -19.90 -10.13 -3.61
N LEU A 119 -20.52 -9.41 -2.68
CA LEU A 119 -19.88 -8.98 -1.44
C LEU A 119 -20.09 -10.06 -0.38
N HIS A 120 -19.00 -10.55 0.18
CA HIS A 120 -18.98 -11.58 1.20
C HIS A 120 -18.70 -10.96 2.57
N LYS A 121 -19.44 -11.39 3.60
CA LYS A 121 -19.04 -11.25 5.01
C LYS A 121 -18.71 -12.63 5.57
N VAL A 122 -17.49 -12.79 6.07
CA VAL A 122 -16.95 -14.05 6.57
C VAL A 122 -16.49 -13.86 8.02
N ASP A 123 -16.89 -14.78 8.89
CA ASP A 123 -16.34 -14.82 10.26
C ASP A 123 -14.91 -15.38 10.23
N ILE A 124 -13.92 -14.64 10.71
CA ILE A 124 -12.51 -15.06 10.60
C ILE A 124 -12.16 -16.23 11.51
N GLY A 125 -12.93 -16.47 12.57
CA GLY A 125 -12.70 -17.55 13.53
C GLY A 125 -13.20 -18.89 13.02
N THR A 126 -14.43 -18.91 12.49
CA THR A 126 -15.04 -20.11 11.91
C THR A 126 -14.64 -20.32 10.45
N ARG A 127 -14.38 -19.23 9.71
CA ARG A 127 -14.22 -19.15 8.25
C ARG A 127 -15.51 -19.50 7.49
N GLU A 128 -16.65 -19.30 8.13
CA GLU A 128 -17.96 -19.50 7.53
C GLU A 128 -18.52 -18.17 7.01
N SER A 129 -19.16 -18.23 5.83
CA SER A 129 -19.94 -17.11 5.29
C SER A 129 -21.10 -16.80 6.23
N GLN A 130 -21.20 -15.54 6.65
CA GLN A 130 -22.31 -15.02 7.45
C GLN A 130 -23.44 -14.56 6.55
N TRP A 131 -23.10 -13.84 5.48
CA TRP A 131 -24.01 -13.45 4.42
C TRP A 131 -23.26 -13.10 3.14
N GLU A 132 -24.03 -13.07 2.05
CA GLU A 132 -23.61 -12.66 0.72
C GLU A 132 -24.61 -11.62 0.20
N CYS A 133 -24.11 -10.58 -0.47
CA CYS A 133 -24.92 -9.57 -1.13
C CYS A 133 -24.52 -9.49 -2.60
N GLU A 134 -25.47 -9.69 -3.50
CA GLU A 134 -25.25 -9.62 -4.95
C GLU A 134 -25.40 -8.18 -5.46
N ALA A 135 -24.36 -7.66 -6.13
CA ALA A 135 -24.41 -6.46 -6.95
C ALA A 135 -24.61 -6.84 -8.44
N GLU A 136 -25.04 -5.89 -9.27
CA GLU A 136 -25.27 -6.14 -10.69
C GLU A 136 -23.99 -6.16 -11.55
N GLY A 137 -22.83 -6.00 -10.92
CA GLY A 137 -21.54 -6.04 -11.58
C GLY A 137 -20.40 -6.44 -10.64
N ALA A 138 -19.28 -6.84 -11.25
CA ALA A 138 -18.08 -7.23 -10.51
C ALA A 138 -17.63 -6.17 -9.50
N ILE A 139 -17.21 -6.62 -8.32
CA ILE A 139 -16.72 -5.76 -7.24
C ILE A 139 -15.19 -5.80 -7.23
N ASN A 140 -14.59 -4.77 -7.81
CA ASN A 140 -13.13 -4.59 -7.81
C ASN A 140 -12.64 -3.57 -6.77
N SER A 141 -13.57 -2.90 -6.08
CA SER A 141 -13.26 -1.97 -4.99
C SER A 141 -12.97 -2.71 -3.69
N SER A 142 -12.24 -2.07 -2.78
CA SER A 142 -12.08 -2.55 -1.41
C SER A 142 -13.27 -2.05 -0.59
N PRO A 143 -13.99 -2.90 0.16
CA PRO A 143 -15.12 -2.47 0.98
C PRO A 143 -14.65 -1.52 2.10
N VAL A 144 -15.46 -0.52 2.43
CA VAL A 144 -15.25 0.35 3.60
C VAL A 144 -16.36 0.05 4.59
N VAL A 145 -16.01 -0.29 5.83
CA VAL A 145 -16.98 -0.63 6.88
C VAL A 145 -16.93 0.45 7.93
N VAL A 146 -18.06 1.11 8.16
CA VAL A 146 -18.23 2.15 9.18
C VAL A 146 -19.53 1.87 9.90
N ASP A 147 -19.46 1.77 11.23
CA ASP A 147 -20.58 1.40 12.08
C ASP A 147 -21.32 0.15 11.57
N GLU A 148 -22.60 0.31 11.23
CA GLU A 148 -23.49 -0.76 10.77
C GLU A 148 -23.60 -0.87 9.23
N THR A 149 -22.75 -0.15 8.48
CA THR A 149 -22.84 -0.05 7.02
C THR A 149 -21.51 -0.38 6.32
N VAL A 150 -21.61 -1.14 5.23
CA VAL A 150 -20.53 -1.45 4.29
C VAL A 150 -20.75 -0.69 2.99
N TYR A 151 -19.79 0.14 2.63
CA TYR A 151 -19.76 0.87 1.36
C TYR A 151 -18.87 0.15 0.35
N VAL A 152 -19.40 -0.09 -0.85
CA VAL A 152 -18.65 -0.77 -1.91
C VAL A 152 -19.08 -0.29 -3.30
N CYS A 153 -18.13 -0.15 -4.21
CA CYS A 153 -18.41 0.23 -5.61
C CYS A 153 -18.30 -1.00 -6.53
N ALA A 154 -19.25 -1.13 -7.45
CA ALA A 154 -19.24 -2.18 -8.45
C ALA A 154 -19.11 -1.62 -9.88
N LYS A 155 -18.74 -2.50 -10.82
CA LYS A 155 -18.53 -2.12 -12.23
C LYS A 155 -19.79 -1.69 -12.98
N ASP A 156 -20.96 -1.92 -12.40
CA ASP A 156 -22.26 -1.45 -12.87
C ASP A 156 -22.44 0.09 -12.73
N SER A 157 -21.47 0.79 -12.14
CA SER A 157 -21.51 2.24 -11.86
C SER A 157 -22.28 2.62 -10.61
N THR A 158 -22.44 1.68 -9.67
CA THR A 158 -23.19 1.87 -8.44
C THR A 158 -22.29 1.76 -7.20
N LEU A 159 -22.49 2.70 -6.28
CA LEU A 159 -22.07 2.66 -4.90
C LEU A 159 -23.21 2.04 -4.10
N TYR A 160 -22.91 0.98 -3.37
CA TYR A 160 -23.84 0.27 -2.51
C TYR A 160 -23.51 0.58 -1.06
N ALA A 161 -24.54 0.90 -0.28
CA ALA A 161 -24.51 0.87 1.18
C ALA A 161 -25.27 -0.36 1.66
N ILE A 162 -24.60 -1.23 2.40
CA ILE A 162 -25.09 -2.56 2.76
C ILE A 162 -25.00 -2.74 4.26
N SER A 163 -26.08 -3.16 4.89
CA SER A 163 -26.10 -3.43 6.33
C SER A 163 -25.09 -4.53 6.71
N THR A 164 -24.26 -4.26 7.71
CA THR A 164 -23.30 -5.24 8.26
C THR A 164 -23.99 -6.45 8.88
N ASP A 165 -25.21 -6.29 9.38
CA ASP A 165 -25.92 -7.33 10.13
C ASP A 165 -26.65 -8.31 9.23
N HIS A 166 -27.17 -7.82 8.11
CA HIS A 166 -28.08 -8.60 7.26
C HIS A 166 -27.60 -8.77 5.83
N GLY A 167 -26.57 -8.05 5.40
CA GLY A 167 -26.12 -8.06 4.00
C GLY A 167 -27.16 -7.49 3.05
N THR A 168 -28.11 -6.69 3.55
CA THR A 168 -29.16 -6.06 2.75
C THR A 168 -28.73 -4.68 2.31
N VAL A 169 -28.97 -4.35 1.05
CA VAL A 169 -28.76 -3.00 0.50
C VAL A 169 -29.70 -2.02 1.19
N GLU A 170 -29.13 -1.00 1.84
CA GLU A 170 -29.85 0.08 2.52
C GLU A 170 -30.20 1.18 1.53
N TRP A 171 -29.21 1.58 0.72
CA TRP A 171 -29.38 2.51 -0.40
C TRP A 171 -28.34 2.26 -1.49
N THR A 172 -28.61 2.82 -2.67
CA THR A 172 -27.65 2.85 -3.78
C THR A 172 -27.53 4.27 -4.35
N ALA A 173 -26.32 4.62 -4.76
CA ALA A 173 -26.05 5.83 -5.53
C ALA A 173 -25.31 5.45 -6.81
N SER A 174 -25.59 6.12 -7.91
CA SER A 174 -24.99 5.77 -9.21
C SER A 174 -24.41 7.01 -9.89
N ALA A 175 -23.29 6.79 -10.57
CA ALA A 175 -22.64 7.79 -11.40
C ALA A 175 -22.94 7.50 -12.89
N ALA A 176 -22.64 8.44 -13.78
CA ALA A 176 -22.94 8.27 -15.21
C ALA A 176 -22.09 7.18 -15.88
N ARG A 177 -20.96 6.80 -15.27
CA ARG A 177 -20.07 5.71 -15.70
C ARG A 177 -19.49 4.98 -14.50
N SER A 178 -18.85 3.84 -14.78
CA SER A 178 -18.32 2.91 -13.78
C SER A 178 -17.45 3.56 -12.71
N MET A 179 -17.80 3.29 -11.45
CA MET A 179 -17.02 3.61 -10.26
C MET A 179 -16.09 2.43 -9.96
N ASN A 180 -14.86 2.50 -10.48
CA ASN A 180 -13.86 1.44 -10.26
C ASN A 180 -12.96 1.70 -9.04
N ALA A 181 -12.99 2.91 -8.50
CA ALA A 181 -12.24 3.29 -7.32
C ALA A 181 -12.90 2.70 -6.06
N SER A 182 -12.11 2.51 -4.99
CA SER A 182 -12.71 2.23 -3.68
C SER A 182 -13.36 3.51 -3.14
N PRO A 183 -14.47 3.41 -2.41
CA PRO A 183 -15.05 4.56 -1.71
C PRO A 183 -14.12 5.02 -0.58
N THR A 184 -14.33 6.23 -0.09
CA THR A 184 -13.70 6.74 1.12
C THR A 184 -14.78 7.39 1.96
N PHE A 185 -14.99 6.89 3.18
CA PHE A 185 -15.89 7.50 4.14
C PHE A 185 -15.13 8.50 5.01
N TYR A 186 -15.73 9.68 5.25
CA TYR A 186 -15.21 10.68 6.15
C TYR A 186 -16.33 11.67 6.54
N ASP A 187 -16.54 11.91 7.84
CA ASP A 187 -17.47 12.93 8.38
C ASP A 187 -18.87 12.85 7.73
N ASP A 188 -19.51 11.68 7.85
CA ASP A 188 -20.85 11.37 7.31
C ASP A 188 -20.99 11.46 5.78
N MET A 189 -19.86 11.48 5.05
CA MET A 189 -19.83 11.56 3.60
C MET A 189 -19.04 10.40 2.99
N VAL A 190 -19.52 9.90 1.84
CA VAL A 190 -18.83 8.90 1.02
C VAL A 190 -18.35 9.52 -0.28
N TYR A 191 -17.04 9.50 -0.49
CA TYR A 191 -16.37 10.08 -1.66
C TYR A 191 -15.94 9.01 -2.64
N VAL A 192 -16.25 9.21 -3.92
CA VAL A 192 -15.93 8.24 -4.98
C VAL A 192 -15.42 8.94 -6.24
N GLY A 193 -14.38 8.37 -6.85
CA GLY A 193 -13.92 8.75 -8.18
C GLY A 193 -14.57 7.90 -9.27
N SER A 194 -15.03 8.56 -10.34
CA SER A 194 -15.76 7.91 -11.44
C SER A 194 -15.06 8.03 -12.80
N MET A 195 -15.40 7.10 -13.70
CA MET A 195 -14.96 7.10 -15.09
C MET A 195 -15.71 8.11 -15.98
N ASP A 196 -16.71 8.82 -15.47
CA ASP A 196 -17.36 9.97 -16.12
C ASP A 196 -16.55 11.27 -16.02
N ASN A 197 -15.37 11.20 -15.42
CA ASN A 197 -14.48 12.31 -15.14
C ASN A 197 -14.99 13.22 -14.01
N GLU A 198 -15.71 12.66 -13.04
CA GLU A 198 -16.14 13.38 -11.85
C GLU A 198 -15.64 12.71 -10.56
N VAL A 199 -15.50 13.54 -9.52
CA VAL A 199 -15.41 13.11 -8.12
C VAL A 199 -16.75 13.44 -7.49
N HIS A 200 -17.37 12.46 -6.85
CA HIS A 200 -18.67 12.59 -6.20
C HIS A 200 -18.52 12.52 -4.69
N ALA A 201 -19.41 13.22 -3.99
CA ALA A 201 -19.61 13.10 -2.55
C ALA A 201 -21.09 12.84 -2.29
N PHE A 202 -21.37 11.74 -1.60
CA PHE A 202 -22.70 11.30 -1.21
C PHE A 202 -22.85 11.38 0.29
N ASP A 203 -24.02 11.79 0.76
CA ASP A 203 -24.40 11.66 2.17
C ASP A 203 -24.45 10.18 2.53
N ALA A 204 -23.78 9.80 3.62
CA ALA A 204 -23.59 8.40 3.97
C ALA A 204 -24.86 7.73 4.52
N GLU A 205 -25.76 8.49 5.14
CA GLU A 205 -27.02 7.97 5.67
C GLU A 205 -28.04 7.71 4.55
N THR A 206 -28.11 8.62 3.58
CA THR A 206 -29.19 8.66 2.58
C THR A 206 -28.79 8.26 1.17
N GLY A 207 -27.49 8.35 0.85
CA GLY A 207 -26.97 8.19 -0.51
C GLY A 207 -27.25 9.39 -1.42
N GLU A 208 -27.77 10.50 -0.90
CA GLU A 208 -28.02 11.72 -1.69
C GLU A 208 -26.70 12.38 -2.09
N GLU A 209 -26.54 12.68 -3.39
CA GLU A 209 -25.36 13.40 -3.90
C GLU A 209 -25.36 14.84 -3.40
N GLN A 210 -24.37 15.19 -2.58
CA GLN A 210 -24.19 16.55 -2.07
C GLN A 210 -23.46 17.43 -3.08
N TRP A 211 -22.44 16.88 -3.75
CA TRP A 211 -21.76 17.53 -4.86
C TRP A 211 -21.08 16.54 -5.79
N ALA A 212 -20.88 17.00 -7.03
CA ALA A 212 -20.06 16.33 -8.04
C ALA A 212 -19.18 17.37 -8.75
N THR A 213 -17.90 17.04 -8.91
CA THR A 213 -16.91 17.95 -9.49
C THR A 213 -16.23 17.36 -10.72
N GLY A 214 -16.46 18.02 -11.85
CA GLY A 214 -15.80 17.71 -13.12
C GLY A 214 -14.30 17.95 -13.09
N VAL A 215 -13.54 16.90 -13.40
CA VAL A 215 -12.11 16.88 -13.60
C VAL A 215 -11.77 16.53 -15.06
N ARG A 216 -10.50 16.66 -15.42
CA ARG A 216 -10.00 16.25 -16.73
C ARG A 216 -9.47 14.82 -16.67
N GLY A 217 -10.23 13.91 -17.27
CA GLY A 217 -9.90 12.51 -17.40
C GLY A 217 -10.51 11.65 -16.29
N THR A 218 -10.50 10.35 -16.52
CA THR A 218 -11.17 9.38 -15.65
C THR A 218 -10.46 9.26 -14.31
N ILE A 219 -11.22 9.14 -13.23
CA ILE A 219 -10.69 8.82 -11.91
C ILE A 219 -10.78 7.31 -11.70
N GLN A 220 -9.62 6.68 -11.51
CA GLN A 220 -9.51 5.26 -11.16
C GLN A 220 -8.86 5.06 -9.78
N SER A 221 -8.30 6.12 -9.21
CA SER A 221 -7.72 6.11 -7.87
C SER A 221 -8.79 6.29 -6.80
N THR A 222 -8.57 5.68 -5.64
CA THR A 222 -9.33 5.99 -4.42
C THR A 222 -9.00 7.43 -3.99
N PRO A 223 -9.99 8.30 -3.73
CA PRO A 223 -9.74 9.61 -3.14
C PRO A 223 -9.05 9.51 -1.78
N THR A 224 -8.36 10.55 -1.35
CA THR A 224 -7.90 10.68 0.04
C THR A 224 -8.52 11.92 0.64
N VAL A 225 -9.18 11.77 1.77
CA VAL A 225 -9.97 12.83 2.40
C VAL A 225 -9.31 13.25 3.70
N THR A 226 -9.33 14.54 3.98
CA THR A 226 -8.83 15.18 5.19
C THR A 226 -9.91 16.12 5.73
N ASP A 227 -9.68 16.74 6.89
CA ASP A 227 -10.59 17.77 7.44
C ASP A 227 -10.86 18.92 6.45
N GLU A 228 -9.92 19.22 5.55
CA GLU A 228 -9.98 20.43 4.71
C GLU A 228 -10.30 20.12 3.24
N ALA A 229 -9.85 18.97 2.74
CA ALA A 229 -9.85 18.70 1.31
C ALA A 229 -9.97 17.22 0.93
N VAL A 230 -10.50 17.00 -0.27
CA VAL A 230 -10.51 15.73 -1.00
C VAL A 230 -9.43 15.78 -2.08
N TYR A 231 -8.49 14.83 -2.02
CA TYR A 231 -7.43 14.66 -3.01
C TYR A 231 -7.72 13.50 -3.93
N ALA A 232 -7.80 13.76 -5.24
CA ALA A 232 -8.11 12.74 -6.25
C ALA A 232 -7.15 12.85 -7.44
N THR A 233 -6.87 11.71 -8.09
CA THR A 233 -5.98 11.68 -9.26
C THR A 233 -6.68 11.16 -10.50
N SER A 234 -6.60 11.94 -11.58
CA SER A 234 -6.91 11.45 -12.92
C SER A 234 -5.65 10.88 -13.58
N VAL A 235 -5.76 10.52 -14.87
CA VAL A 235 -4.65 9.94 -15.64
C VAL A 235 -3.33 10.72 -15.49
N ARG A 236 -3.37 12.06 -15.44
CA ARG A 236 -2.16 12.92 -15.43
C ARG A 236 -2.26 14.12 -14.50
N GLU A 237 -3.26 14.20 -13.64
CA GLU A 237 -3.50 15.36 -12.79
C GLU A 237 -3.85 14.90 -11.38
N LEU A 238 -3.36 15.65 -10.40
CA LEU A 238 -3.75 15.59 -9.00
C LEU A 238 -4.59 16.83 -8.70
N TYR A 239 -5.70 16.63 -8.02
CA TYR A 239 -6.64 17.68 -7.65
C TYR A 239 -6.75 17.75 -6.14
N ALA A 240 -6.89 18.95 -5.61
CA ALA A 240 -7.43 19.19 -4.28
C ALA A 240 -8.77 19.91 -4.44
N LEU A 241 -9.79 19.34 -3.83
CA LEU A 241 -11.14 19.85 -3.81
C LEU A 241 -11.48 20.22 -2.37
N ASP A 242 -12.16 21.34 -2.17
CA ASP A 242 -12.78 21.66 -0.90
C ASP A 242 -13.74 20.53 -0.50
N ARG A 243 -13.61 20.02 0.71
CA ARG A 243 -14.33 18.82 1.15
C ARG A 243 -15.84 19.02 1.17
N ASP A 244 -16.29 20.19 1.62
CA ASP A 244 -17.70 20.46 1.88
C ASP A 244 -18.43 20.90 0.60
N THR A 245 -17.75 21.63 -0.28
CA THR A 245 -18.36 22.21 -1.49
C THR A 245 -17.96 21.52 -2.79
N GLY A 246 -16.88 20.74 -2.80
CA GLY A 246 -16.28 20.16 -3.99
C GLY A 246 -15.49 21.17 -4.84
N GLU A 247 -15.41 22.44 -4.46
CA GLU A 247 -14.72 23.46 -5.26
C GLU A 247 -13.23 23.14 -5.44
N LYS A 248 -12.73 23.24 -6.68
CA LYS A 248 -11.32 23.01 -6.99
C LYS A 248 -10.44 24.08 -6.34
N GLN A 249 -9.71 23.71 -5.28
CA GLN A 249 -8.74 24.57 -4.62
C GLN A 249 -7.47 24.70 -5.47
N TRP A 250 -6.91 23.57 -5.93
CA TRP A 250 -5.75 23.58 -6.82
C TRP A 250 -5.68 22.34 -7.71
N THR A 251 -4.83 22.40 -8.74
CA THR A 251 -4.55 21.29 -9.64
C THR A 251 -3.06 21.21 -9.96
N TYR A 252 -2.49 20.00 -9.90
CA TYR A 252 -1.09 19.74 -10.21
C TYR A 252 -0.96 18.76 -11.38
N SER A 253 -0.25 19.18 -12.44
CA SER A 253 -0.01 18.33 -13.61
C SER A 253 1.14 17.34 -13.39
N LEU A 254 0.81 16.06 -13.38
CA LEU A 254 1.75 14.95 -13.27
C LEU A 254 2.33 14.59 -14.66
N LYS A 255 3.65 14.40 -14.71
CA LYS A 255 4.37 14.05 -15.95
C LYS A 255 4.38 12.54 -16.18
N GLY A 256 3.20 11.93 -16.35
CA GLY A 256 3.08 10.48 -16.57
C GLY A 256 1.70 9.96 -16.22
N SER A 257 1.45 8.68 -16.52
CA SER A 257 0.23 8.01 -16.05
C SER A 257 0.32 7.78 -14.55
N VAL A 258 -0.77 8.09 -13.85
CA VAL A 258 -1.01 7.66 -12.47
C VAL A 258 -1.71 6.31 -12.47
N SER A 259 -1.45 5.51 -11.45
CA SER A 259 -2.12 4.21 -11.27
C SER A 259 -2.44 3.93 -9.80
N GLY A 260 -1.61 4.43 -8.88
CA GLY A 260 -1.89 4.38 -7.44
C GLY A 260 -2.78 5.55 -6.98
N SER A 261 -3.26 5.44 -5.74
CA SER A 261 -4.03 6.52 -5.09
C SER A 261 -3.09 7.50 -4.38
N PRO A 262 -3.49 8.78 -4.21
CA PRO A 262 -2.75 9.72 -3.38
C PRO A 262 -2.71 9.27 -1.91
N THR A 263 -1.82 9.87 -1.13
CA THR A 263 -1.74 9.66 0.33
C THR A 263 -1.32 10.97 0.96
N VAL A 264 -2.03 11.40 1.99
CA VAL A 264 -1.72 12.64 2.71
C VAL A 264 -1.04 12.30 4.03
N ALA A 265 0.09 12.93 4.32
CA ALA A 265 0.79 12.80 5.59
C ALA A 265 1.75 13.98 5.78
N GLY A 266 1.92 14.45 7.02
CA GLY A 266 2.87 15.54 7.33
C GLY A 266 2.74 16.76 6.41
N GLY A 267 1.50 17.20 6.14
CA GLY A 267 1.20 18.37 5.30
C GLY A 267 1.44 18.21 3.80
N ASN A 268 1.73 17.00 3.32
CA ASN A 268 2.01 16.74 1.90
C ASN A 268 1.13 15.62 1.34
N VAL A 269 0.77 15.76 0.06
CA VAL A 269 0.20 14.71 -0.78
C VAL A 269 1.31 13.98 -1.52
N TYR A 270 1.40 12.68 -1.29
CA TYR A 270 2.35 11.78 -1.95
C TYR A 270 1.65 10.99 -3.06
N ILE A 271 2.26 10.95 -4.24
CA ILE A 271 1.71 10.21 -5.38
C ILE A 271 2.81 9.64 -6.28
N GLY A 272 2.59 8.43 -6.79
CA GLY A 272 3.41 7.81 -7.82
C GLY A 272 2.86 8.08 -9.23
N SER A 273 3.71 8.50 -10.16
CA SER A 273 3.37 8.61 -11.59
C SER A 273 4.53 8.09 -12.43
N GLU A 274 4.25 7.12 -13.30
CA GLU A 274 5.27 6.34 -14.01
C GLU A 274 6.37 5.88 -13.04
N ASN A 275 7.61 6.30 -13.21
CA ASN A 275 8.72 5.94 -12.33
C ASN A 275 9.12 7.08 -11.37
N THR A 276 8.19 7.96 -11.02
CA THR A 276 8.47 9.16 -10.23
C THR A 276 7.52 9.26 -9.03
N VAL A 277 8.09 9.48 -7.84
CA VAL A 277 7.35 9.83 -6.62
C VAL A 277 7.33 11.34 -6.50
N PHE A 278 6.16 11.91 -6.24
CA PHE A 278 5.93 13.32 -5.99
C PHE A 278 5.50 13.52 -4.55
N ALA A 279 5.97 14.60 -3.93
CA ALA A 279 5.39 15.19 -2.74
C ALA A 279 4.97 16.61 -3.07
N ILE A 280 3.68 16.87 -2.91
CA ILE A 280 3.03 18.14 -3.20
C ILE A 280 2.50 18.67 -1.88
N ASP A 281 2.76 19.94 -1.58
CA ASP A 281 2.21 20.61 -0.40
C ASP A 281 0.68 20.59 -0.46
N ALA A 282 0.06 20.12 0.62
CA ALA A 282 -1.37 19.79 0.65
C ALA A 282 -2.26 21.05 0.55
N GLU A 283 -1.80 22.16 1.12
CA GLU A 283 -2.52 23.44 1.16
C GLU A 283 -2.35 24.22 -0.16
N SER A 284 -1.10 24.40 -0.61
CA SER A 284 -0.79 25.28 -1.75
C SER A 284 -0.79 24.59 -3.11
N GLY A 285 -0.66 23.25 -3.14
CA GLY A 285 -0.44 22.50 -4.38
C GLY A 285 0.97 22.68 -4.96
N GLU A 286 1.88 23.33 -4.24
CA GLU A 286 3.26 23.50 -4.68
C GLU A 286 4.08 22.22 -4.51
N LYS A 287 5.00 21.96 -5.43
CA LYS A 287 5.85 20.77 -5.35
C LYS A 287 6.90 20.94 -4.26
N ALA A 288 6.73 20.23 -3.14
CA ALA A 288 7.72 20.10 -2.08
C ALA A 288 8.98 19.36 -2.59
N TRP A 289 8.82 18.18 -3.17
CA TRP A 289 9.92 17.45 -3.81
C TRP A 289 9.47 16.44 -4.87
N VAL A 290 10.43 15.98 -5.67
CA VAL A 290 10.21 14.93 -6.69
C VAL A 290 11.42 14.01 -6.75
N ASN A 291 11.18 12.70 -6.78
CA ASN A 291 12.23 11.70 -6.96
C ASN A 291 11.88 10.71 -8.06
N ARG A 292 12.76 10.59 -9.05
CA ARG A 292 12.64 9.58 -10.11
C ARG A 292 13.35 8.30 -9.67
N ILE A 293 12.58 7.25 -9.43
CA ILE A 293 13.09 5.93 -9.02
C ILE A 293 13.44 5.06 -10.25
N GLY A 294 14.37 4.12 -10.06
CA GLY A 294 14.93 3.31 -11.13
C GLY A 294 16.15 3.95 -11.82
N GLY A 295 17.16 3.14 -12.11
CA GLY A 295 18.42 3.62 -12.69
C GLY A 295 18.33 3.85 -14.21
N ARG A 296 19.28 4.62 -14.77
CA ARG A 296 19.43 4.87 -16.22
C ARG A 296 19.52 3.59 -17.08
N LEU A 297 19.90 2.46 -16.49
CA LEU A 297 20.21 1.19 -17.18
C LEU A 297 19.23 0.04 -16.82
N THR A 298 18.25 0.27 -15.97
CA THR A 298 17.22 -0.73 -15.63
C THR A 298 15.92 -0.38 -16.35
N SER A 299 15.17 -1.38 -16.81
CA SER A 299 13.76 -1.21 -17.20
C SER A 299 13.06 -0.40 -16.10
N THR A 300 12.68 0.85 -16.40
CA THR A 300 12.06 1.74 -15.43
C THR A 300 10.68 1.17 -15.15
N GLY A 301 10.55 0.43 -14.05
CA GLY A 301 9.26 -0.03 -13.58
C GLY A 301 8.36 1.16 -13.26
N LYS A 302 7.06 0.97 -13.46
CA LYS A 302 6.05 1.94 -13.05
C LYS A 302 5.74 1.73 -11.57
N ILE A 303 5.49 2.83 -10.88
CA ILE A 303 4.87 2.86 -9.57
C ILE A 303 3.38 2.69 -9.85
N LYS A 304 2.85 1.56 -9.44
CA LYS A 304 1.43 1.27 -9.56
C LYS A 304 0.74 1.19 -8.21
N SER A 305 1.49 1.01 -7.13
CA SER A 305 0.99 1.10 -5.76
C SER A 305 0.59 2.52 -5.41
N SER A 306 -0.41 2.64 -4.54
CA SER A 306 -0.58 3.82 -3.71
C SER A 306 0.61 3.93 -2.76
N PRO A 307 1.22 5.11 -2.56
CA PRO A 307 2.24 5.28 -1.54
C PRO A 307 1.70 4.96 -0.14
N THR A 308 2.60 4.65 0.79
CA THR A 308 2.26 4.52 2.20
C THR A 308 3.28 5.33 2.98
N VAL A 309 2.83 6.14 3.93
CA VAL A 309 3.69 7.06 4.65
C VAL A 309 3.61 6.75 6.13
N ALA A 310 4.71 6.32 6.72
CA ALA A 310 4.82 6.02 8.13
C ALA A 310 6.06 6.71 8.69
N ASP A 311 5.93 7.42 9.81
CA ASP A 311 7.06 7.98 10.57
C ASP A 311 8.06 8.77 9.70
N GLY A 312 7.55 9.58 8.78
CA GLY A 312 8.38 10.39 7.89
C GLY A 312 9.07 9.61 6.77
N VAL A 313 8.57 8.42 6.43
CA VAL A 313 9.08 7.58 5.35
C VAL A 313 7.96 7.21 4.38
N VAL A 314 8.19 7.46 3.09
CA VAL A 314 7.29 7.06 1.99
C VAL A 314 7.74 5.73 1.42
N TYR A 315 6.84 4.75 1.41
CA TYR A 315 7.03 3.42 0.83
C TYR A 315 6.24 3.31 -0.47
N VAL A 316 6.90 2.86 -1.53
CA VAL A 316 6.27 2.58 -2.83
C VAL A 316 6.82 1.28 -3.42
N THR A 317 5.96 0.53 -4.12
CA THR A 317 6.36 -0.64 -4.90
C THR A 317 6.37 -0.31 -6.39
N SER A 318 7.18 -1.05 -7.16
CA SER A 318 7.30 -0.82 -8.61
C SER A 318 7.39 -2.13 -9.40
N ASP A 319 6.58 -2.20 -10.46
CA ASP A 319 6.22 -3.43 -11.17
C ASP A 319 7.43 -4.20 -11.77
N ARG A 320 8.42 -3.46 -12.24
CA ARG A 320 9.66 -4.00 -12.84
C ARG A 320 10.90 -3.62 -12.04
N SER A 321 10.73 -3.03 -10.86
CA SER A 321 11.81 -2.47 -10.07
C SER A 321 11.87 -3.05 -8.65
N ARG A 322 11.90 -2.23 -7.60
CA ARG A 322 12.03 -2.64 -6.20
C ARG A 322 10.94 -1.94 -5.38
N MET A 323 10.83 -2.31 -4.12
CA MET A 323 10.21 -1.47 -3.11
C MET A 323 11.24 -0.42 -2.70
N TYR A 324 10.80 0.81 -2.53
CA TYR A 324 11.64 1.94 -2.14
C TYR A 324 11.07 2.58 -0.89
N ALA A 325 11.96 2.90 0.04
CA ALA A 325 11.69 3.81 1.15
C ALA A 325 12.36 5.14 0.85
N LEU A 326 11.61 6.23 0.87
CA LEU A 326 12.10 7.59 0.64
C LEU A 326 11.80 8.45 1.85
N LYS A 327 12.68 9.38 2.20
CA LYS A 327 12.41 10.33 3.29
C LYS A 327 11.24 11.25 2.88
N ALA A 328 10.18 11.29 3.68
CA ALA A 328 8.98 12.09 3.43
C ALA A 328 9.23 13.58 3.68
N GLY A 329 9.89 13.91 4.78
CA GLY A 329 10.24 15.26 5.19
C GLY A 329 10.96 15.26 6.54
N ASP A 330 10.99 16.40 7.21
CA ASP A 330 11.48 16.56 8.58
C ASP A 330 10.31 16.97 9.49
N GLY A 331 10.27 16.49 10.74
CA GLY A 331 9.21 16.83 11.71
C GLY A 331 8.43 15.63 12.23
N GLU A 332 7.38 15.89 13.00
CA GLU A 332 6.38 14.88 13.38
C GLU A 332 5.47 14.60 12.18
N PHE A 333 5.22 13.32 11.92
CA PHE A 333 4.39 12.88 10.81
C PHE A 333 3.13 12.23 11.34
N ASP A 334 2.01 12.91 11.15
CA ASP A 334 0.73 12.23 11.23
C ASP A 334 0.58 11.29 10.02
N SER A 335 0.27 10.02 10.32
CA SER A 335 0.05 8.95 9.36
C SER A 335 -1.44 8.54 9.29
N ASN A 336 -2.35 9.31 9.91
CA ASN A 336 -3.80 9.04 9.97
C ASN A 336 -4.46 8.85 8.60
N CYS A 337 -4.05 9.61 7.58
CA CYS A 337 -4.58 9.48 6.21
C CYS A 337 -3.74 8.54 5.33
N SER A 338 -2.86 7.74 5.94
CA SER A 338 -2.03 6.75 5.26
C SER A 338 -2.51 5.33 5.56
N ARG A 339 -2.10 4.36 4.74
CA ARG A 339 -2.42 2.92 4.92
C ARG A 339 -1.68 2.27 6.12
N VAL A 340 -1.34 3.04 7.15
CA VAL A 340 -0.53 2.63 8.31
C VAL A 340 -1.40 2.31 9.52
N LEU A 341 -2.64 2.79 9.55
CA LEU A 341 -3.58 2.55 10.65
C LEU A 341 -4.80 1.81 10.11
N LEU A 342 -4.90 0.54 10.52
CA LEU A 342 -6.05 -0.36 10.50
C LEU A 342 -7.20 0.07 9.59
N GLY A 343 -7.13 -0.34 8.32
CA GLY A 343 -8.23 -0.24 7.39
C GLY A 343 -7.95 0.73 6.25
N THR A 344 -8.17 0.27 5.03
CA THR A 344 -8.04 1.08 3.82
C THR A 344 -8.80 2.39 3.94
N LEU A 345 -8.09 3.53 3.90
CA LEU A 345 -8.62 4.90 3.69
C LEU A 345 -10.10 5.05 4.12
N GLY A 346 -10.36 5.07 5.43
CA GLY A 346 -11.73 5.22 5.94
C GLY A 346 -12.04 4.60 7.31
N HIS A 347 -11.09 3.93 7.98
CA HIS A 347 -11.33 3.35 9.30
C HIS A 347 -10.74 4.24 10.40
N HIS A 348 -11.59 5.05 11.01
CA HIS A 348 -11.38 5.71 12.30
C HIS A 348 -12.24 4.88 13.25
N GLU A 349 -11.69 4.06 14.14
CA GLU A 349 -11.85 4.38 15.57
C GLU A 349 -10.98 3.56 16.54
N ARG A 350 -9.95 2.82 16.08
CA ARG A 350 -9.04 2.13 17.02
C ARG A 350 -7.58 2.27 16.66
N LEU A 351 -6.99 3.35 17.16
CA LEU A 351 -5.59 3.74 16.99
C LEU A 351 -4.65 2.86 17.84
N VAL A 352 -3.73 2.13 17.20
CA VAL A 352 -2.52 1.64 17.87
C VAL A 352 -1.33 2.44 17.32
N SER A 353 -0.87 3.41 18.09
CA SER A 353 0.28 4.26 17.77
C SER A 353 1.59 3.46 17.71
N THR A 354 2.46 3.78 16.75
CA THR A 354 3.87 3.40 16.74
C THR A 354 4.70 4.57 17.26
N ASP A 355 5.43 4.38 18.37
CA ASP A 355 6.33 5.41 18.91
C ASP A 355 7.59 5.50 18.00
N PRO A 356 7.92 6.68 17.44
CA PRO A 356 9.11 6.90 16.62
C PRO A 356 10.43 6.57 17.31
N ALA A 357 10.45 6.50 18.65
CA ALA A 357 11.64 6.19 19.44
C ALA A 357 12.12 4.73 19.29
N ASP A 358 11.25 3.81 18.84
CA ASP A 358 11.57 2.38 18.76
C ASP A 358 12.24 1.97 17.42
N ILE A 359 12.43 2.91 16.49
CA ILE A 359 13.10 2.65 15.20
C ILE A 359 14.61 2.91 15.33
N THR A 360 15.37 1.90 15.75
CA THR A 360 16.84 1.94 15.72
C THR A 360 17.38 1.38 14.40
N ILE A 361 18.06 2.22 13.61
CA ILE A 361 18.84 1.81 12.43
C ILE A 361 20.30 1.58 12.87
N PRO A 362 20.94 0.45 12.56
CA PRO A 362 22.33 0.20 12.95
C PRO A 362 23.28 1.26 12.36
N ASP A 363 24.20 1.74 13.19
CA ASP A 363 25.28 2.63 12.77
C ASP A 363 26.39 1.80 12.11
N ASN A 364 26.65 2.03 10.82
CA ASN A 364 27.76 1.35 10.13
C ASN A 364 29.01 2.23 10.17
N SER A 365 29.37 2.65 11.39
CA SER A 365 30.61 3.39 11.68
C SER A 365 31.41 2.66 12.75
N SER A 366 32.46 1.97 12.26
CA SER A 366 33.73 1.62 12.93
C SER A 366 33.71 1.06 14.36
N GLU A 367 34.16 -0.18 14.51
CA GLU A 367 34.94 -0.59 15.70
C GLU A 367 36.15 -1.44 15.29
N GLU A 368 37.35 -0.89 15.55
CA GLU A 368 38.58 -1.65 15.76
C GLU A 368 38.59 -2.18 17.21
N SER A 369 39.02 -3.44 17.34
CA SER A 369 39.67 -4.12 18.48
C SER A 369 39.06 -4.01 19.90
N ASP A 370 38.71 -5.15 20.50
CA ASP A 370 39.65 -5.83 21.41
C ASP A 370 39.27 -7.30 21.69
N GLY A 371 40.29 -8.11 22.00
CA GLY A 371 40.25 -9.58 21.96
C GLY A 371 39.54 -10.32 23.10
N GLY A 372 39.21 -11.59 22.82
CA GLY A 372 38.81 -12.58 23.81
C GLY A 372 38.34 -13.89 23.17
N ASN A 373 39.23 -14.88 23.05
CA ASN A 373 38.89 -16.27 22.73
C ASN A 373 38.61 -17.03 24.05
N PRO A 374 37.63 -17.96 24.11
CA PRO A 374 38.02 -19.36 23.88
C PRO A 374 36.98 -20.26 23.15
N ALA A 375 37.52 -21.12 22.28
CA ALA A 375 37.21 -22.54 22.01
C ALA A 375 35.72 -22.96 21.82
N ALA A 376 35.23 -23.32 20.64
CA ALA A 376 35.57 -24.41 19.69
C ALA A 376 34.47 -25.49 19.68
N SER A 377 33.77 -25.59 18.55
CA SER A 377 33.22 -26.85 18.04
C SER A 377 33.19 -26.80 16.52
N GLU A 378 33.97 -27.69 15.91
CA GLU A 378 34.22 -27.85 14.48
C GLU A 378 32.99 -28.30 13.69
N ASN A 379 32.79 -27.78 12.47
CA ASN A 379 32.71 -28.62 11.26
C ASN A 379 32.65 -27.80 9.95
N SER A 380 33.37 -28.33 8.95
CA SER A 380 33.48 -28.00 7.51
C SER A 380 34.05 -26.64 7.09
N ASP A 381 35.37 -26.61 6.87
CA ASP A 381 36.09 -25.57 6.11
C ASP A 381 35.69 -25.61 4.62
N GLU A 382 34.74 -24.76 4.23
CA GLU A 382 34.75 -24.17 2.89
C GLU A 382 35.51 -22.84 3.00
N THR A 383 36.69 -22.76 2.37
CA THR A 383 37.48 -21.53 2.33
C THR A 383 36.70 -20.49 1.52
N MET A 384 36.00 -19.60 2.21
CA MET A 384 35.32 -18.46 1.59
C MET A 384 36.36 -17.52 0.99
N GLU A 385 36.38 -17.41 -0.33
CA GLU A 385 37.10 -16.37 -1.03
C GLU A 385 36.22 -15.12 -1.14
N PHE A 386 36.78 -13.97 -0.78
CA PHE A 386 36.08 -12.69 -0.85
C PHE A 386 36.78 -11.75 -1.84
N CYS A 387 36.01 -10.96 -2.58
CA CYS A 387 36.55 -9.91 -3.41
C CYS A 387 37.28 -8.86 -2.53
N PRO A 388 38.57 -8.58 -2.77
CA PRO A 388 39.36 -7.68 -1.91
C PRO A 388 38.90 -6.22 -1.96
N GLU A 389 38.13 -5.83 -2.98
CA GLU A 389 37.70 -4.44 -3.18
C GLU A 389 36.31 -4.15 -2.58
N CYS A 390 35.39 -5.13 -2.59
CA CYS A 390 34.02 -4.91 -2.15
C CYS A 390 33.50 -5.91 -1.11
N GLY A 391 34.32 -6.87 -0.68
CA GLY A 391 33.98 -7.86 0.33
C GLY A 391 32.86 -8.82 -0.08
N THR A 392 32.46 -8.85 -1.36
CA THR A 392 31.47 -9.79 -1.85
C THR A 392 32.08 -11.19 -1.86
N ASP A 393 31.35 -12.16 -1.30
CA ASP A 393 31.70 -13.57 -1.37
C ASP A 393 31.72 -14.04 -2.83
N ILE A 394 32.87 -14.57 -3.25
CA ILE A 394 33.12 -15.10 -4.60
C ILE A 394 33.30 -16.62 -4.59
N SER A 395 33.20 -17.28 -3.43
CA SER A 395 33.31 -18.74 -3.29
C SER A 395 32.21 -19.51 -4.01
N ALA A 396 31.06 -18.85 -4.27
CA ALA A 396 29.96 -19.41 -5.05
C ALA A 396 30.25 -19.54 -6.56
N TYR A 397 31.38 -19.02 -7.04
CA TYR A 397 31.76 -19.04 -8.46
C TYR A 397 33.02 -19.88 -8.66
N ASP A 398 32.95 -20.85 -9.57
CA ASP A 398 34.10 -21.70 -9.90
C ASP A 398 35.12 -20.89 -10.72
N ASN A 399 36.25 -20.51 -10.09
CA ASN A 399 37.40 -19.81 -10.68
C ASN A 399 37.07 -18.43 -11.31
N PRO A 400 36.60 -17.43 -10.52
CA PRO A 400 36.12 -16.15 -11.04
C PRO A 400 37.29 -15.24 -11.43
N THR A 401 37.36 -14.85 -12.70
CA THR A 401 38.36 -13.87 -13.18
C THR A 401 37.95 -12.41 -12.92
N TYR A 402 36.68 -12.17 -12.56
CA TYR A 402 36.15 -10.84 -12.22
C TYR A 402 35.07 -10.95 -11.13
N CYS A 403 34.99 -9.96 -10.25
CA CYS A 403 33.90 -9.83 -9.29
C CYS A 403 32.63 -9.30 -9.99
N HIS A 404 31.55 -10.07 -9.97
CA HIS A 404 30.27 -9.68 -10.58
C HIS A 404 29.56 -8.49 -9.90
N SER A 405 29.95 -8.17 -8.67
CA SER A 405 29.36 -7.08 -7.87
C SER A 405 29.93 -5.71 -8.23
N CYS A 406 31.25 -5.62 -8.41
CA CYS A 406 31.96 -4.35 -8.64
C CYS A 406 32.77 -4.28 -9.94
N GLY A 407 32.95 -5.40 -10.64
CA GLY A 407 33.70 -5.49 -11.91
C GLY A 407 35.22 -5.62 -11.75
N THR A 408 35.74 -5.69 -10.52
CA THR A 408 37.17 -5.85 -10.24
C THR A 408 37.71 -7.14 -10.82
N LYS A 409 38.85 -7.08 -11.51
CA LYS A 409 39.55 -8.26 -12.02
C LYS A 409 40.24 -9.00 -10.87
N LEU A 410 39.92 -10.28 -10.71
CA LEU A 410 40.50 -11.16 -9.71
C LEU A 410 41.70 -11.90 -10.36
N ALA A 411 42.82 -11.99 -9.64
CA ALA A 411 44.13 -12.37 -10.18
C ALA A 411 44.33 -13.88 -10.31
#